data_AF-A0A9W7A0W3-F1
#
_entry.id   AF-A0A9W7A0W3-F1
#
_cell.length_a   1.000
_cell.length_b   1.000
_cell.length_c   1.000
_cell.angle_alpha   90.00
_cell.angle_beta   90.00
_cell.angle_gamma   90.00
#
_symmetry.space_group_name_H-M   'P 1'
#
loop_
_entity.id
_entity.type
_entity.pdbx_description
1 polymer ?
#
loop_
_entity_poly.entity_id
_entity_poly.type
_entity_poly.pdbx_seq_one_letter_code
_entity_poly.pdbx_strand_id
1 'polypeptide(L)'
;MALAKNLSSSELPPTPGIGQHKHFGDRRSVKAQTFERKSVKFWVPLHRVTAVIEIVKKYVPISRRGVVHSIYFDNDESTMYSARLIRQGGSQLLRFRWYGDDQPQESGGVFIETKTHNNDRPSLKERFKLSPTSAYSFESGVDDMEVGKLGEKAGALAKKAREIMVKHKLHRVLRTEYYRTAFESSTQSDFRASLDQNVCFVKEESKESQGAGMSTSGPAWIFPHAVFELKISSEALERSKDVVQRFTDELVSVGGAVVAPKFSKFLSGYAAHYNDKAGVVPSWMSHEKIVAAVQGREAGGGGVQGGYESGMARRQAGQAGQATYDRVNDFKAERKAEKEAKKKDRGVDQKSIMANERTLLAWMRTTMLLLYGSSYFLDHDLDGGANKVLGWTGIVSSLGVVLWAQWRYNKRNNMLLRSEMDIAKYSDKYGTNFLVLCTIVCSVAGLIAYQKSVLTYNNWAYTYTERHGEGI
;
A
#
# COMPACT_ATOMS: atom_id res chain seq x y z
N MET A 1 -54.62 36.02 -37.88
CA MET A 1 -54.46 35.54 -39.27
C MET A 1 -53.42 36.43 -39.94
N ALA A 2 -52.39 35.77 -40.48
CA ALA A 2 -51.44 36.20 -41.52
C ALA A 2 -51.26 37.69 -41.85
N LEU A 3 -50.01 38.16 -41.78
CA LEU A 3 -49.38 39.19 -42.64
C LEU A 3 -47.89 39.24 -42.25
N ALA A 4 -47.00 38.49 -42.91
CA ALA A 4 -46.33 38.83 -44.18
C ALA A 4 -45.46 40.11 -44.11
N LYS A 5 -44.13 39.91 -44.10
CA LYS A 5 -43.06 40.74 -44.69
C LYS A 5 -41.74 39.95 -44.52
N ASN A 6 -41.31 39.20 -45.54
CA ASN A 6 -40.28 39.57 -46.53
C ASN A 6 -38.92 39.90 -45.89
N LEU A 7 -37.95 38.97 -45.98
CA LEU A 7 -36.83 38.96 -46.93
C LEU A 7 -35.74 40.00 -46.58
N SER A 8 -34.59 39.55 -46.07
CA SER A 8 -33.35 39.39 -46.85
C SER A 8 -32.12 39.16 -45.95
N SER A 9 -31.11 38.51 -46.55
CA SER A 9 -29.67 38.68 -46.34
C SER A 9 -29.05 38.40 -44.96
N SER A 10 -28.34 37.27 -44.93
CA SER A 10 -27.04 37.03 -44.30
C SER A 10 -26.35 38.19 -43.60
N GLU A 11 -26.00 38.02 -42.33
CA GLU A 11 -24.76 38.54 -41.73
C GLU A 11 -24.47 37.85 -40.38
N LEU A 12 -23.19 37.65 -40.09
CA LEU A 12 -22.63 36.91 -38.95
C LEU A 12 -23.07 37.47 -37.59
N PRO A 13 -23.22 36.63 -36.54
CA PRO A 13 -23.48 37.14 -35.20
C PRO A 13 -22.22 37.76 -34.57
N PRO A 14 -22.38 38.83 -33.77
CA PRO A 14 -21.29 39.64 -33.23
C PRO A 14 -20.63 38.99 -32.00
N THR A 15 -19.37 39.36 -31.78
CA THR A 15 -18.57 39.08 -30.58
C THR A 15 -19.22 39.67 -29.32
N PRO A 16 -19.37 38.90 -28.21
CA PRO A 16 -19.67 39.47 -26.91
C PRO A 16 -18.38 39.87 -26.18
N GLY A 17 -18.35 41.13 -25.77
CA GLY A 17 -17.33 41.70 -24.90
C GLY A 17 -17.34 41.12 -23.47
N ILE A 18 -16.24 41.40 -22.81
CA ILE A 18 -15.78 40.93 -21.50
C ILE A 18 -16.78 41.22 -20.38
N GLY A 19 -17.06 40.19 -19.57
CA GLY A 19 -17.88 40.28 -18.35
C GLY A 19 -17.61 39.16 -17.36
N GLN A 20 -16.58 39.37 -16.52
CA GLN A 20 -16.34 38.85 -15.17
C GLN A 20 -16.31 37.32 -14.90
N HIS A 21 -15.16 36.91 -14.34
CA HIS A 21 -14.83 35.59 -13.79
C HIS A 21 -15.93 35.01 -12.87
N LYS A 22 -16.43 33.81 -13.21
CA LYS A 22 -16.99 32.86 -12.25
C LYS A 22 -16.21 31.56 -12.28
N HIS A 23 -15.73 31.17 -11.11
CA HIS A 23 -15.02 29.94 -10.81
C HIS A 23 -15.70 28.71 -11.43
N PHE A 24 -14.99 28.03 -12.33
CA PHE A 24 -15.28 26.67 -12.74
C PHE A 24 -14.46 25.70 -11.87
N GLY A 25 -15.13 24.73 -11.27
CA GLY A 25 -14.46 23.59 -10.65
C GLY A 25 -15.18 22.98 -9.45
N ASP A 26 -16.50 22.83 -9.51
CA ASP A 26 -17.22 21.99 -8.55
C ASP A 26 -16.75 20.54 -8.73
N ARG A 27 -15.98 20.04 -7.75
CA ARG A 27 -15.61 18.63 -7.65
C ARG A 27 -16.90 17.86 -7.40
N ARG A 28 -17.45 17.24 -8.46
CA ARG A 28 -18.54 16.26 -8.34
C ARG A 28 -18.20 15.31 -7.19
N SER A 29 -18.93 15.45 -6.09
CA SER A 29 -18.93 14.51 -5.01
C SER A 29 -19.39 13.17 -5.59
N VAL A 30 -18.47 12.21 -5.68
CA VAL A 30 -18.83 10.83 -5.97
C VAL A 30 -19.71 10.39 -4.81
N LYS A 31 -21.03 10.36 -5.03
CA LYS A 31 -21.99 9.82 -4.08
C LYS A 31 -21.52 8.41 -3.73
N ALA A 32 -21.20 8.18 -2.46
CA ALA A 32 -20.88 6.85 -1.97
C ALA A 32 -22.15 5.98 -2.12
N GLN A 33 -22.25 5.21 -3.20
CA GLN A 33 -23.25 4.16 -3.31
C GLN A 33 -22.91 3.08 -2.29
N THR A 34 -23.82 2.87 -1.34
CA THR A 34 -23.72 1.77 -0.38
C THR A 34 -24.15 0.49 -1.10
N PHE A 35 -23.18 -0.30 -1.56
CA PHE A 35 -23.46 -1.56 -2.25
C PHE A 35 -23.77 -2.68 -1.25
N GLU A 36 -24.98 -3.23 -1.31
CA GLU A 36 -25.30 -4.46 -0.60
C GLU A 36 -24.67 -5.66 -1.31
N ARG A 37 -24.04 -6.54 -0.52
CA ARG A 37 -23.36 -7.74 -1.03
C ARG A 37 -23.91 -8.98 -0.36
N LYS A 38 -24.19 -10.01 -1.16
CA LYS A 38 -24.45 -11.36 -0.65
C LYS A 38 -23.12 -12.07 -0.42
N SER A 39 -23.00 -12.77 0.71
CA SER A 39 -21.82 -13.55 1.07
C SER A 39 -22.21 -15.01 1.27
N VAL A 40 -21.57 -15.92 0.57
CA VAL A 40 -21.77 -17.37 0.71
C VAL A 40 -20.44 -18.00 1.11
N LYS A 41 -20.48 -18.97 2.01
CA LYS A 41 -19.30 -19.66 2.51
C LYS A 41 -19.38 -21.14 2.21
N PHE A 42 -18.22 -21.73 1.97
CA PHE A 42 -18.05 -23.14 1.70
C PHE A 42 -16.91 -23.70 2.52
N TRP A 43 -17.03 -24.97 2.90
CA TRP A 43 -15.92 -25.77 3.37
C TRP A 43 -15.33 -26.55 2.22
N VAL A 44 -14.01 -26.49 2.09
CA VAL A 44 -13.26 -27.13 1.01
C VAL A 44 -12.32 -28.16 1.62
N PRO A 45 -12.34 -29.42 1.17
CA PRO A 45 -11.36 -30.42 1.58
C PRO A 45 -9.94 -29.94 1.30
N LEU A 46 -9.03 -30.11 2.26
CA LEU A 46 -7.65 -29.57 2.15
C LEU A 46 -6.92 -30.05 0.89
N HIS A 47 -7.13 -31.32 0.47
CA HIS A 47 -6.54 -31.88 -0.74
C HIS A 47 -7.13 -31.31 -2.06
N ARG A 48 -8.26 -30.58 -2.02
CA ARG A 48 -8.90 -29.94 -3.18
C ARG A 48 -8.67 -28.43 -3.26
N VAL A 49 -7.92 -27.85 -2.32
CA VAL A 49 -7.62 -26.41 -2.28
C VAL A 49 -7.02 -25.91 -3.59
N THR A 50 -6.07 -26.64 -4.17
CA THR A 50 -5.45 -26.25 -5.45
C THR A 50 -6.47 -26.21 -6.58
N ALA A 51 -7.35 -27.20 -6.67
CA ALA A 51 -8.42 -27.21 -7.68
C ALA A 51 -9.34 -26.00 -7.51
N VAL A 52 -9.76 -25.68 -6.29
CA VAL A 52 -10.58 -24.49 -6.00
C VAL A 52 -9.85 -23.20 -6.39
N ILE A 53 -8.55 -23.08 -6.13
CA ILE A 53 -7.77 -21.92 -6.55
C ILE A 53 -7.80 -21.76 -8.09
N GLU A 54 -7.61 -22.85 -8.84
CA GLU A 54 -7.64 -22.81 -10.31
C GLU A 54 -9.04 -22.48 -10.85
N ILE A 55 -10.11 -22.99 -10.25
CA ILE A 55 -11.49 -22.64 -10.59
C ILE A 55 -11.71 -21.13 -10.40
N VAL A 56 -11.38 -20.59 -9.23
CA VAL A 56 -11.64 -19.18 -8.88
C VAL A 56 -10.82 -18.22 -9.74
N LYS A 57 -9.56 -18.58 -10.05
CA LYS A 57 -8.67 -17.78 -10.90
C LYS A 57 -9.22 -17.51 -12.29
N LYS A 58 -10.06 -18.40 -12.84
CA LYS A 58 -10.74 -18.18 -14.14
C LYS A 58 -11.64 -16.95 -14.13
N TYR A 59 -12.15 -16.57 -12.96
CA TYR A 59 -13.14 -15.50 -12.81
C TYR A 59 -12.56 -14.26 -12.13
N VAL A 60 -11.73 -14.44 -11.09
CA VAL A 60 -11.18 -13.33 -10.30
C VAL A 60 -9.69 -13.57 -10.03
N PRO A 61 -8.80 -12.62 -10.37
CA PRO A 61 -7.37 -12.80 -10.17
C PRO A 61 -7.01 -12.82 -8.69
N ILE A 62 -5.91 -13.50 -8.36
CA ILE A 62 -5.32 -13.43 -7.03
C ILE A 62 -4.72 -12.05 -6.82
N SER A 63 -5.16 -11.35 -5.79
CA SER A 63 -4.63 -10.04 -5.41
C SER A 63 -3.53 -10.15 -4.37
N ARG A 64 -3.73 -11.00 -3.35
CA ARG A 64 -2.80 -11.15 -2.23
C ARG A 64 -2.89 -12.54 -1.59
N ARG A 65 -1.77 -12.95 -1.02
CA ARG A 65 -1.68 -14.10 -0.14
C ARG A 65 -0.92 -13.73 1.13
N GLY A 66 -1.28 -14.33 2.25
CA GLY A 66 -0.55 -14.12 3.51
C GLY A 66 -1.30 -14.65 4.72
N VAL A 67 -0.58 -14.72 5.83
CA VAL A 67 -1.14 -15.11 7.13
C VAL A 67 -1.97 -13.96 7.68
N VAL A 68 -3.11 -14.31 8.27
CA VAL A 68 -4.03 -13.38 8.93
C VAL A 68 -4.26 -13.88 10.33
N HIS A 69 -3.98 -13.03 11.30
CA HIS A 69 -4.31 -13.29 12.68
C HIS A 69 -5.51 -12.44 13.10
N SER A 70 -6.35 -12.95 13.99
CA SER A 70 -7.40 -12.17 14.62
C SER A 70 -7.65 -12.65 16.03
N ILE A 71 -7.53 -11.76 17.02
CA ILE A 71 -7.91 -12.00 18.42
C ILE A 71 -9.34 -11.52 18.61
N TYR A 72 -10.18 -12.40 19.12
CA TYR A 72 -11.57 -12.15 19.46
C TYR A 72 -11.71 -11.93 20.96
N PHE A 73 -12.64 -11.05 21.30
CA PHE A 73 -12.92 -10.63 22.65
C PHE A 73 -14.32 -11.08 23.07
N ASP A 74 -14.42 -11.59 24.29
CA ASP A 74 -15.66 -11.93 24.96
C ASP A 74 -15.47 -11.72 26.47
N ASN A 75 -16.47 -12.07 27.28
CA ASN A 75 -16.40 -12.00 28.73
C ASN A 75 -16.61 -13.37 29.38
N ASP A 76 -16.51 -13.41 30.71
CA ASP A 76 -16.59 -14.65 31.47
C ASP A 76 -17.96 -15.34 31.33
N GLU A 77 -19.01 -14.56 31.10
CA GLU A 77 -20.37 -15.02 30.87
C GLU A 77 -20.67 -15.40 29.40
N SER A 78 -19.67 -15.36 28.51
CA SER A 78 -19.82 -15.72 27.09
C SER A 78 -20.91 -14.92 26.36
N THR A 79 -21.10 -13.65 26.71
CA THR A 79 -22.22 -12.84 26.23
C THR A 79 -22.14 -12.57 24.72
N MET A 80 -20.93 -12.32 24.19
CA MET A 80 -20.75 -12.08 22.76
C MET A 80 -20.98 -13.37 21.98
N TYR A 81 -20.43 -14.49 22.46
CA TYR A 81 -20.67 -15.82 21.89
C TYR A 81 -22.17 -16.15 21.81
N SER A 82 -22.87 -16.08 22.94
CA SER A 82 -24.29 -16.43 23.03
C SER A 82 -25.16 -15.55 22.14
N ALA A 83 -24.98 -14.24 22.20
CA ALA A 83 -25.73 -13.28 21.37
C ALA A 83 -25.46 -13.48 19.87
N ARG A 84 -24.22 -13.82 19.49
CA ARG A 84 -23.85 -14.11 18.09
C ARG A 84 -24.36 -15.46 17.61
N LEU A 85 -24.47 -16.45 18.49
CA LEU A 85 -25.00 -17.78 18.19
C LEU A 85 -26.49 -17.71 17.88
N ILE A 86 -27.28 -17.09 18.76
CA ILE A 86 -28.73 -16.90 18.56
C ILE A 86 -29.06 -15.80 17.55
N ARG A 87 -28.05 -15.08 17.07
CA ARG A 87 -28.18 -13.97 16.11
C ARG A 87 -29.08 -12.86 16.63
N GLN A 88 -28.89 -12.46 17.88
CA GLN A 88 -29.60 -11.35 18.47
C GLN A 88 -29.34 -10.07 17.67
N GLY A 89 -30.42 -9.32 17.36
CA GLY A 89 -30.32 -8.02 16.70
C GLY A 89 -29.46 -7.05 17.51
N GLY A 90 -28.53 -6.36 16.87
CA GLY A 90 -27.57 -5.48 17.53
C GLY A 90 -26.38 -6.20 18.17
N SER A 91 -26.31 -7.54 18.13
CA SER A 91 -25.17 -8.28 18.71
C SER A 91 -23.84 -7.88 18.07
N GLN A 92 -22.87 -7.55 18.92
CA GLN A 92 -21.56 -7.06 18.51
C GLN A 92 -20.50 -8.17 18.59
N LEU A 93 -19.45 -8.03 17.80
CA LEU A 93 -18.26 -8.88 17.86
C LEU A 93 -17.04 -8.03 17.58
N LEU A 94 -16.22 -7.83 18.60
CA LEU A 94 -14.97 -7.09 18.53
C LEU A 94 -13.81 -8.04 18.26
N ARG A 95 -12.88 -7.60 17.40
CA ARG A 95 -11.62 -8.32 17.17
C ARG A 95 -10.49 -7.40 16.78
N PHE A 96 -9.27 -7.78 17.16
CA PHE A 96 -8.05 -7.13 16.74
C PHE A 96 -7.41 -7.99 15.65
N ARG A 97 -7.00 -7.39 14.54
CA ARG A 97 -6.52 -8.10 13.35
C ARG A 97 -5.27 -7.49 12.80
N TRP A 98 -4.29 -8.32 12.48
CA TRP A 98 -3.10 -7.95 11.74
C TRP A 98 -2.81 -8.97 10.62
N TYR A 99 -1.85 -8.62 9.77
CA TYR A 99 -1.40 -9.42 8.63
C TYR A 99 0.10 -9.61 8.72
N GLY A 100 0.59 -10.76 8.27
CA GLY A 100 2.02 -11.05 8.26
C GLY A 100 2.40 -12.00 9.38
N ASP A 101 3.45 -11.65 10.12
CA ASP A 101 4.06 -12.55 11.10
C ASP A 101 3.22 -12.67 12.38
N ASP A 102 3.63 -13.59 13.26
CA ASP A 102 2.93 -13.96 14.50
C ASP A 102 2.64 -12.76 15.41
N GLN A 103 3.49 -11.73 15.37
CA GLN A 103 3.27 -10.47 16.07
C GLN A 103 3.00 -9.33 15.08
N PRO A 104 2.12 -8.38 15.44
CA PRO A 104 1.87 -7.23 14.60
C PRO A 104 3.13 -6.35 14.49
N GLN A 105 3.60 -6.14 13.25
CA GLN A 105 4.68 -5.20 12.98
C GLN A 105 4.19 -3.75 12.96
N GLU A 106 5.04 -2.82 13.39
CA GLU A 106 4.76 -1.37 13.40
C GLU A 106 4.30 -0.85 12.03
N SER A 107 4.96 -1.27 10.95
CA SER A 107 4.61 -0.88 9.57
C SER A 107 3.21 -1.38 9.13
N GLY A 108 2.79 -2.53 9.64
CA GLY A 108 1.54 -3.20 9.29
C GLY A 108 0.34 -2.65 10.06
N GLY A 109 0.54 -2.30 11.34
CA GLY A 109 -0.47 -1.87 12.30
C GLY A 109 -1.56 -2.91 12.58
N VAL A 110 -2.43 -2.59 13.54
CA VAL A 110 -3.52 -3.46 14.00
C VAL A 110 -4.86 -2.83 13.63
N PHE A 111 -5.72 -3.61 12.98
CA PHE A 111 -7.09 -3.22 12.68
C PHE A 111 -8.00 -3.64 13.83
N ILE A 112 -8.62 -2.65 14.47
CA ILE A 112 -9.64 -2.87 15.50
C ILE A 112 -10.97 -2.91 14.76
N GLU A 113 -11.60 -4.08 14.71
CA GLU A 113 -12.81 -4.31 13.91
C GLU A 113 -13.99 -4.67 14.80
N THR A 114 -15.10 -3.94 14.65
CA THR A 114 -16.38 -4.24 15.28
C THR A 114 -17.37 -4.69 14.22
N LYS A 115 -18.02 -5.83 14.45
CA LYS A 115 -19.11 -6.31 13.61
C LYS A 115 -20.41 -6.27 14.38
N THR A 116 -21.41 -5.58 13.85
CA THR A 116 -22.75 -5.49 14.45
C THR A 116 -23.74 -6.28 13.60
N HIS A 117 -24.44 -7.21 14.22
CA HIS A 117 -25.54 -7.90 13.58
C HIS A 117 -26.76 -6.99 13.47
N ASN A 118 -27.42 -7.02 12.32
CA ASN A 118 -28.73 -6.43 12.13
C ASN A 118 -29.67 -7.54 11.66
N ASN A 119 -30.91 -7.50 12.11
CA ASN A 119 -31.94 -8.46 11.71
C ASN A 119 -32.43 -8.16 10.30
N ASP A 120 -32.70 -6.89 10.02
CA ASP A 120 -33.40 -6.46 8.80
C ASP A 120 -32.47 -5.88 7.72
N ARG A 121 -31.18 -5.71 8.04
CA ARG A 121 -30.20 -5.08 7.17
C ARG A 121 -28.91 -5.90 7.12
N PRO A 122 -28.04 -5.69 6.11
CA PRO A 122 -26.71 -6.26 6.12
C PRO A 122 -25.97 -5.92 7.42
N SER A 123 -25.18 -6.87 7.91
CA SER A 123 -24.39 -6.65 9.12
C SER A 123 -23.35 -5.55 8.88
N LEU A 124 -23.26 -4.61 9.82
CA LEU A 124 -22.33 -3.49 9.74
C LEU A 124 -20.94 -3.95 10.18
N LYS A 125 -19.91 -3.56 9.44
CA LYS A 125 -18.50 -3.77 9.81
C LYS A 125 -17.79 -2.43 9.84
N GLU A 126 -17.37 -2.04 11.03
CA GLU A 126 -16.61 -0.81 11.28
C GLU A 126 -15.20 -1.17 11.70
N ARG A 127 -14.23 -0.34 11.34
CA ARG A 127 -12.84 -0.53 11.76
C ARG A 127 -12.03 0.75 11.73
N PHE A 128 -11.04 0.82 12.60
CA PHE A 128 -9.96 1.80 12.57
C PHE A 128 -8.62 1.06 12.71
N LYS A 129 -7.52 1.77 12.48
CA LYS A 129 -6.16 1.22 12.51
C LYS A 129 -5.35 1.95 13.57
N LEU A 130 -4.61 1.20 14.38
CA LEU A 130 -3.64 1.70 15.36
C LEU A 130 -2.26 1.09 15.10
N SER A 131 -1.20 1.69 15.64
CA SER A 131 0.08 0.99 15.80
C SER A 131 -0.07 -0.21 16.76
N PRO A 132 0.80 -1.22 16.70
CA PRO A 132 0.83 -2.31 17.68
C PRO A 132 0.88 -1.82 19.13
N THR A 133 1.76 -0.86 19.41
CA THR A 133 1.91 -0.26 20.74
C THR A 133 0.62 0.41 21.20
N SER A 134 0.01 1.22 20.35
CA SER A 134 -1.27 1.88 20.65
C SER A 134 -2.44 0.90 20.76
N ALA A 135 -2.46 -0.17 19.96
CA ALA A 135 -3.48 -1.21 20.11
C ALA A 135 -3.40 -1.90 21.47
N TYR A 136 -2.19 -2.14 21.99
CA TYR A 136 -1.98 -2.69 23.33
C TYR A 136 -2.44 -1.70 24.42
N SER A 137 -2.11 -0.42 24.31
CA SER A 137 -2.56 0.62 25.24
C SER A 137 -4.08 0.76 25.24
N PHE A 138 -4.69 0.78 24.04
CA PHE A 138 -6.13 0.85 23.83
C PHE A 138 -6.88 -0.33 24.48
N GLU A 139 -6.33 -1.54 24.36
CA GLU A 139 -6.85 -2.73 25.02
C GLU A 139 -6.76 -2.61 26.55
N SER A 140 -5.57 -2.29 27.05
CA SER A 140 -5.26 -2.16 28.47
C SER A 140 -6.04 -1.02 29.15
N GLY A 141 -6.56 -0.08 28.37
CA GLY A 141 -7.28 1.08 28.90
C GLY A 141 -6.38 2.21 29.38
N VAL A 142 -5.10 2.17 29.02
CA VAL A 142 -4.18 3.28 29.23
C VAL A 142 -4.48 4.33 28.17
N ASP A 143 -4.54 5.60 28.58
CA ASP A 143 -4.84 6.70 27.68
C ASP A 143 -3.78 6.75 26.55
N ASP A 144 -4.26 6.76 25.30
CA ASP A 144 -3.42 6.60 24.13
C ASP A 144 -3.48 7.87 23.27
N MET A 145 -2.34 8.57 23.21
CA MET A 145 -2.18 9.77 22.39
C MET A 145 -2.47 9.53 20.91
N GLU A 146 -2.30 8.32 20.37
CA GLU A 146 -2.65 8.05 18.96
C GLU A 146 -4.16 8.04 18.72
N VAL A 147 -4.96 7.58 19.69
CA VAL A 147 -6.43 7.61 19.60
C VAL A 147 -6.93 9.06 19.52
N GLY A 148 -6.31 9.97 20.30
CA GLY A 148 -6.61 11.41 20.26
C GLY A 148 -6.21 12.08 18.93
N LYS A 149 -5.30 11.48 18.16
CA LYS A 149 -4.85 11.96 16.84
C LYS A 149 -5.63 11.36 15.68
N LEU A 150 -6.56 10.43 15.94
CA LEU A 150 -7.42 9.88 14.90
C LEU A 150 -8.36 10.98 14.38
N GLY A 151 -8.60 11.00 13.06
CA GLY A 151 -9.64 11.86 12.50
C GLY A 151 -11.02 11.54 13.08
N GLU A 152 -11.93 12.52 13.08
CA GLU A 152 -13.24 12.49 13.75
C GLU A 152 -13.99 11.15 13.62
N LYS A 153 -14.12 10.61 12.40
CA LYS A 153 -14.77 9.31 12.15
C LYS A 153 -14.08 8.14 12.86
N ALA A 154 -12.75 8.07 12.78
CA ALA A 154 -11.99 7.00 13.40
C ALA A 154 -11.96 7.14 14.93
N GLY A 155 -11.90 8.38 15.45
CA GLY A 155 -12.00 8.66 16.88
C GLY A 155 -13.36 8.25 17.46
N ALA A 156 -14.46 8.53 16.77
CA ALA A 156 -15.79 8.09 17.17
C ALA A 156 -15.91 6.55 17.22
N LEU A 157 -15.34 5.85 16.23
CA LEU A 157 -15.28 4.38 16.23
C LEU A 157 -14.43 3.82 17.38
N ALA A 158 -13.31 4.48 17.70
CA ALA A 158 -12.44 4.09 18.81
C ALA A 158 -13.15 4.25 20.16
N LYS A 159 -13.83 5.39 20.38
CA LYS A 159 -14.64 5.63 21.58
C LYS A 159 -15.73 4.57 21.73
N LYS A 160 -16.49 4.30 20.67
CA LYS A 160 -17.53 3.26 20.64
C LYS A 160 -16.96 1.87 20.95
N ALA A 161 -15.82 1.50 20.35
CA ALA A 161 -15.19 0.22 20.62
C ALA A 161 -14.74 0.10 22.08
N ARG A 162 -14.20 1.19 22.67
CA ARG A 162 -13.81 1.23 24.08
C ARG A 162 -15.01 1.12 25.01
N GLU A 163 -16.10 1.82 24.73
CA GLU A 163 -17.36 1.71 25.48
C GLU A 163 -17.88 0.27 25.50
N ILE A 164 -17.82 -0.44 24.36
CA ILE A 164 -18.22 -1.86 24.28
C ILE A 164 -17.31 -2.74 25.16
N MET A 165 -16.00 -2.54 25.10
CA MET A 165 -15.04 -3.30 25.91
C MET A 165 -15.28 -3.12 27.40
N VAL A 166 -15.47 -1.88 27.85
CA VAL A 166 -15.70 -1.56 29.27
C VAL A 166 -17.06 -2.06 29.72
N LYS A 167 -18.12 -1.76 28.95
CA LYS A 167 -19.51 -2.16 29.29
C LYS A 167 -19.64 -3.67 29.49
N HIS A 168 -19.00 -4.46 28.62
CA HIS A 168 -19.11 -5.91 28.65
C HIS A 168 -17.96 -6.60 29.35
N LYS A 169 -16.98 -5.86 29.92
CA LYS A 169 -15.77 -6.40 30.57
C LYS A 169 -15.01 -7.38 29.67
N LEU A 170 -14.82 -6.98 28.42
CA LEU A 170 -14.23 -7.83 27.39
C LEU A 170 -12.74 -8.08 27.63
N HIS A 171 -12.33 -9.32 27.47
CA HIS A 171 -10.93 -9.76 27.47
C HIS A 171 -10.67 -10.72 26.28
N ARG A 172 -9.40 -10.99 25.98
CA ARG A 172 -9.02 -11.91 24.89
C ARG A 172 -9.49 -13.33 25.23
N VAL A 173 -10.19 -13.98 24.30
CA VAL A 173 -10.68 -15.36 24.50
C VAL A 173 -10.21 -16.32 23.42
N LEU A 174 -10.07 -15.84 22.18
CA LEU A 174 -9.79 -16.73 21.04
C LEU A 174 -8.96 -15.99 20.01
N ARG A 175 -7.83 -16.58 19.64
CA ARG A 175 -7.06 -16.18 18.47
C ARG A 175 -7.34 -17.13 17.32
N THR A 176 -7.50 -16.56 16.13
CA THR A 176 -7.59 -17.31 14.88
C THR A 176 -6.42 -16.95 14.01
N GLU A 177 -5.82 -17.97 13.41
CA GLU A 177 -4.74 -17.83 12.45
C GLU A 177 -5.06 -18.67 11.22
N TYR A 178 -4.78 -18.15 10.03
CA TYR A 178 -4.97 -18.88 8.79
C TYR A 178 -4.20 -18.22 7.65
N TYR A 179 -3.85 -19.03 6.65
CA TYR A 179 -3.28 -18.54 5.41
C TYR A 179 -4.40 -18.19 4.42
N ARG A 180 -4.54 -16.89 4.09
CA ARG A 180 -5.57 -16.40 3.16
C ARG A 180 -5.01 -16.21 1.77
N THR A 181 -5.69 -16.78 0.77
CA THR A 181 -5.64 -16.29 -0.61
C THR A 181 -6.85 -15.40 -0.88
N ALA A 182 -6.62 -14.15 -1.26
CA ALA A 182 -7.69 -13.22 -1.64
C ALA A 182 -7.73 -13.05 -3.16
N PHE A 183 -8.93 -13.06 -3.70
CA PHE A 183 -9.22 -12.89 -5.12
C PHE A 183 -10.02 -11.60 -5.27
N GLU A 184 -9.38 -10.59 -5.84
CA GLU A 184 -9.93 -9.24 -5.99
C GLU A 184 -9.43 -8.66 -7.32
N SER A 185 -10.33 -8.05 -8.10
CA SER A 185 -9.95 -7.28 -9.28
C SER A 185 -9.81 -5.79 -8.92
N SER A 186 -8.83 -5.11 -9.50
CA SER A 186 -8.69 -3.65 -9.37
C SER A 186 -9.72 -2.87 -10.19
N THR A 187 -10.24 -3.49 -11.25
CA THR A 187 -11.20 -2.86 -12.17
C THR A 187 -12.66 -3.22 -11.85
N GLN A 188 -12.89 -4.35 -11.19
CA GLN A 188 -14.23 -4.84 -10.86
C GLN A 188 -14.36 -5.10 -9.36
N SER A 189 -15.26 -4.36 -8.70
CA SER A 189 -15.47 -4.48 -7.25
C SER A 189 -16.66 -5.38 -6.88
N ASP A 190 -17.43 -5.80 -7.88
CA ASP A 190 -18.66 -6.59 -7.77
C ASP A 190 -18.41 -7.98 -7.23
N PHE A 191 -17.26 -8.58 -7.56
CA PHE A 191 -16.88 -9.94 -7.16
C PHE A 191 -15.61 -9.91 -6.31
N ARG A 192 -15.67 -10.58 -5.16
CA ARG A 192 -14.52 -10.79 -4.27
C ARG A 192 -14.60 -12.15 -3.63
N ALA A 193 -13.51 -12.89 -3.62
CA ALA A 193 -13.44 -14.16 -2.90
C ALA A 193 -12.24 -14.22 -1.96
N SER A 194 -12.33 -15.09 -0.96
CA SER A 194 -11.20 -15.46 -0.12
C SER A 194 -11.22 -16.94 0.22
N LEU A 195 -10.05 -17.57 0.19
CA LEU A 195 -9.84 -18.95 0.60
C LEU A 195 -8.89 -18.97 1.79
N ASP A 196 -9.38 -19.41 2.94
CA ASP A 196 -8.64 -19.51 4.19
C ASP A 196 -8.23 -20.97 4.42
N GLN A 197 -6.93 -21.24 4.46
CA GLN A 197 -6.35 -22.57 4.67
C GLN A 197 -5.75 -22.67 6.08
N ASN A 198 -5.64 -23.91 6.59
CA ASN A 198 -5.04 -24.22 7.88
C ASN A 198 -5.59 -23.33 8.99
N VAL A 199 -6.92 -23.27 9.09
CA VAL A 199 -7.57 -22.40 10.07
C VAL A 199 -7.32 -22.95 11.46
N CYS A 200 -6.44 -22.28 12.20
CA CYS A 200 -6.06 -22.62 13.56
C CYS A 200 -6.83 -21.72 14.54
N PHE A 201 -7.36 -22.35 15.58
CA PHE A 201 -8.00 -21.72 16.72
C PHE A 201 -7.07 -21.89 17.92
N VAL A 202 -6.72 -20.82 18.59
CA VAL A 202 -5.84 -20.82 19.77
C VAL A 202 -6.62 -20.19 20.91
N LYS A 203 -6.75 -20.91 22.02
CA LYS A 203 -7.34 -20.36 23.24
C LYS A 203 -6.43 -19.27 23.80
N GLU A 204 -6.97 -18.09 24.05
CA GLU A 204 -6.23 -17.01 24.73
C GLU A 204 -6.53 -17.10 26.23
N GLU A 205 -5.49 -17.07 27.08
CA GLU A 205 -5.65 -17.05 28.53
C GLU A 205 -5.42 -15.63 29.06
N SER A 206 -6.25 -15.22 30.03
CA SER A 206 -6.37 -13.83 30.48
C SER A 206 -5.26 -13.36 31.44
N LYS A 207 -4.14 -14.07 31.59
CA LYS A 207 -3.17 -13.74 32.66
C LYS A 207 -2.15 -12.69 32.22
N GLU A 208 -1.97 -11.71 33.12
CA GLU A 208 -1.08 -10.53 33.15
C GLU A 208 0.41 -10.77 32.82
N SER A 209 0.81 -11.98 32.44
CA SER A 209 2.22 -12.35 32.26
C SER A 209 2.55 -12.57 30.78
N GLN A 210 2.74 -11.48 30.03
CA GLN A 210 3.69 -11.41 28.90
C GLN A 210 3.74 -9.98 28.35
N GLY A 211 4.86 -9.29 28.58
CA GLY A 211 5.03 -7.88 28.24
C GLY A 211 4.77 -7.56 26.77
N ALA A 212 4.07 -6.45 26.50
CA ALA A 212 3.86 -5.75 25.21
C ALA A 212 3.45 -6.58 23.96
N GLY A 213 3.42 -7.91 24.03
CA GLY A 213 3.18 -8.82 22.92
C GLY A 213 1.83 -9.51 23.04
N MET A 214 1.24 -9.87 21.90
CA MET A 214 0.04 -10.70 21.83
C MET A 214 0.44 -12.17 21.98
N SER A 215 0.21 -12.74 23.16
CA SER A 215 0.62 -14.10 23.58
C SER A 215 0.49 -15.18 22.48
N THR A 216 1.44 -16.12 22.42
CA THR A 216 1.53 -17.18 21.41
C THR A 216 1.27 -18.60 21.93
N SER A 217 0.90 -18.79 23.19
CA SER A 217 1.14 -20.06 23.91
C SER A 217 -0.10 -20.78 24.46
N GLY A 218 -1.24 -20.74 23.77
CA GLY A 218 -2.47 -21.43 24.18
C GLY A 218 -2.72 -22.80 23.52
N PRO A 219 -3.60 -23.66 24.08
CA PRO A 219 -4.11 -24.86 23.40
C PRO A 219 -4.66 -24.52 22.01
N ALA A 220 -4.24 -25.27 20.99
CA ALA A 220 -4.61 -25.02 19.59
C ALA A 220 -5.48 -26.14 19.00
N TRP A 221 -6.41 -25.77 18.11
CA TRP A 221 -7.24 -26.68 17.32
C TRP A 221 -7.21 -26.28 15.84
N ILE A 222 -6.87 -27.22 14.96
CA ILE A 222 -6.87 -26.99 13.50
C ILE A 222 -8.20 -27.46 12.92
N PHE A 223 -8.87 -26.55 12.21
CA PHE A 223 -10.10 -26.86 11.50
C PHE A 223 -9.83 -27.83 10.33
N PRO A 224 -10.62 -28.91 10.16
CA PRO A 224 -10.33 -29.96 9.18
C PRO A 224 -10.55 -29.56 7.71
N HIS A 225 -11.08 -28.36 7.44
CA HIS A 225 -11.36 -27.88 6.09
C HIS A 225 -10.74 -26.50 5.84
N ALA A 226 -10.50 -26.16 4.59
CA ALA A 226 -10.33 -24.77 4.18
C ALA A 226 -11.70 -24.08 4.13
N VAL A 227 -11.73 -22.76 4.32
CA VAL A 227 -12.96 -21.96 4.31
C VAL A 227 -12.91 -20.99 3.14
N PHE A 228 -13.75 -21.25 2.14
CA PHE A 228 -13.95 -20.37 1.01
C PHE A 228 -15.12 -19.41 1.30
N GLU A 229 -14.96 -18.12 0.99
CA GLU A 229 -16.02 -17.11 1.09
C GLU A 229 -16.10 -16.34 -0.23
N LEU A 230 -17.27 -16.38 -0.87
CA LEU A 230 -17.61 -15.60 -2.06
C LEU A 230 -18.47 -14.40 -1.65
N LYS A 231 -18.12 -13.21 -2.12
CA LYS A 231 -18.88 -11.97 -1.95
C LYS A 231 -19.20 -11.38 -3.31
N ILE A 232 -20.49 -11.17 -3.54
CA ILE A 232 -21.01 -10.62 -4.78
C ILE A 232 -21.98 -9.48 -4.49
N SER A 233 -21.93 -8.38 -5.24
CA SER A 233 -22.95 -7.32 -5.16
C SER A 233 -24.31 -7.84 -5.64
N SER A 234 -25.40 -7.37 -5.04
CA SER A 234 -26.75 -7.82 -5.42
C SER A 234 -27.05 -7.58 -6.90
N GLU A 235 -26.66 -6.42 -7.44
CA GLU A 235 -26.82 -6.06 -8.85
C GLU A 235 -26.01 -6.96 -9.80
N ALA A 236 -24.76 -7.30 -9.45
CA ALA A 236 -23.96 -8.20 -10.26
C ALA A 236 -24.44 -9.65 -10.19
N LEU A 237 -24.97 -10.06 -9.04
CA LEU A 237 -25.59 -11.38 -8.92
C LEU A 237 -26.78 -11.52 -9.85
N GLU A 238 -27.62 -10.49 -9.98
CA GLU A 238 -28.78 -10.52 -10.86
C GLU A 238 -28.40 -10.59 -12.34
N ARG A 239 -27.38 -9.82 -12.76
CA ARG A 239 -26.89 -9.83 -14.14
C ARG A 239 -26.14 -11.11 -14.53
N SER A 240 -25.55 -11.80 -13.56
CA SER A 240 -24.63 -12.92 -13.81
C SER A 240 -25.07 -14.23 -13.13
N LYS A 241 -26.37 -14.44 -12.90
CA LYS A 241 -26.91 -15.61 -12.18
C LYS A 241 -26.37 -16.93 -12.75
N ASP A 242 -26.41 -17.10 -14.07
CA ASP A 242 -25.98 -18.35 -14.71
C ASP A 242 -24.47 -18.61 -14.53
N VAL A 243 -23.66 -17.55 -14.59
CA VAL A 243 -22.21 -17.64 -14.39
C VAL A 243 -21.91 -18.02 -12.94
N VAL A 244 -22.60 -17.41 -11.99
CA VAL A 244 -22.44 -17.71 -10.55
C VAL A 244 -22.90 -19.13 -10.24
N GLN A 245 -23.98 -19.60 -10.87
CA GLN A 245 -24.47 -20.96 -10.71
C GLN A 245 -23.44 -21.96 -11.23
N ARG A 246 -22.96 -21.82 -12.48
CA ARG A 246 -21.91 -22.69 -13.04
C ARG A 246 -20.64 -22.70 -12.21
N PHE A 247 -20.20 -21.52 -11.75
CA PHE A 247 -19.05 -21.38 -10.87
C PHE A 247 -19.25 -22.15 -9.54
N THR A 248 -20.45 -22.04 -8.96
CA THR A 248 -20.78 -22.74 -7.71
C THR A 248 -20.86 -24.25 -7.94
N ASP A 249 -21.42 -24.71 -9.07
CA ASP A 249 -21.50 -26.12 -9.44
C ASP A 249 -20.10 -26.72 -9.64
N GLU A 250 -19.18 -25.98 -10.27
CA GLU A 250 -17.77 -26.38 -10.44
C GLU A 250 -17.05 -26.47 -9.08
N LEU A 251 -17.29 -25.52 -8.17
CA LEU A 251 -16.76 -25.58 -6.80
C LEU A 251 -17.23 -26.83 -6.05
N VAL A 252 -18.51 -27.19 -6.17
CA VAL A 252 -19.08 -28.36 -5.49
C VAL A 252 -18.57 -29.65 -6.13
N SER A 253 -18.70 -29.80 -7.44
CA SER A 253 -18.38 -31.03 -8.17
C SER A 253 -16.88 -31.33 -8.24
N VAL A 254 -16.05 -30.34 -8.58
CA VAL A 254 -14.60 -30.52 -8.76
C VAL A 254 -13.84 -30.20 -7.48
N GLY A 255 -14.23 -29.12 -6.80
CA GLY A 255 -13.62 -28.66 -5.56
C GLY A 255 -14.04 -29.44 -4.31
N GLY A 256 -15.09 -30.27 -4.40
CA GLY A 256 -15.66 -30.96 -3.26
C GLY A 256 -16.20 -30.00 -2.20
N ALA A 257 -16.55 -28.77 -2.60
CA ALA A 257 -16.95 -27.72 -1.68
C ALA A 257 -18.36 -28.00 -1.12
N VAL A 258 -18.51 -27.89 0.20
CA VAL A 258 -19.80 -28.04 0.89
C VAL A 258 -20.26 -26.67 1.36
N VAL A 259 -21.52 -26.31 1.09
CA VAL A 259 -22.08 -25.03 1.54
C VAL A 259 -22.08 -24.98 3.07
N ALA A 260 -21.50 -23.93 3.63
CA ALA A 260 -21.36 -23.72 5.08
C ALA A 260 -22.08 -22.43 5.48
N PRO A 261 -23.42 -22.42 5.43
CA PRO A 261 -24.20 -21.21 5.67
C PRO A 261 -23.96 -20.72 7.10
N LYS A 262 -23.82 -19.40 7.28
CA LYS A 262 -23.65 -18.75 8.58
C LYS A 262 -22.39 -19.16 9.36
N PHE A 263 -21.50 -19.98 8.79
CA PHE A 263 -20.25 -20.41 9.43
C PHE A 263 -19.46 -19.25 10.04
N SER A 264 -19.03 -19.40 11.28
CA SER A 264 -18.27 -18.40 12.03
C SER A 264 -17.03 -19.02 12.65
N LYS A 265 -15.86 -18.46 12.30
CA LYS A 265 -14.59 -18.82 12.94
C LYS A 265 -14.64 -18.60 14.46
N PHE A 266 -15.21 -17.48 14.90
CA PHE A 266 -15.35 -17.17 16.33
C PHE A 266 -16.20 -18.22 17.05
N LEU A 267 -17.41 -18.50 16.57
CA LEU A 267 -18.30 -19.48 17.22
C LEU A 267 -17.70 -20.88 17.22
N SER A 268 -17.01 -21.27 16.14
CA SER A 268 -16.40 -22.60 16.04
C SER A 268 -15.23 -22.76 17.01
N GLY A 269 -14.30 -21.80 17.03
CA GLY A 269 -13.16 -21.84 17.94
C GLY A 269 -13.57 -21.69 19.40
N TYR A 270 -14.55 -20.83 19.70
CA TYR A 270 -15.06 -20.66 21.06
C TYR A 270 -15.71 -21.95 21.57
N ALA A 271 -16.63 -22.53 20.80
CA ALA A 271 -17.28 -23.81 21.16
C ALA A 271 -16.27 -24.96 21.35
N ALA A 272 -15.19 -24.99 20.56
CA ALA A 272 -14.16 -26.03 20.68
C ALA A 272 -13.24 -25.88 21.92
N HIS A 273 -13.04 -24.66 22.42
CA HIS A 273 -12.13 -24.39 23.55
C HIS A 273 -12.83 -24.16 24.89
N TYR A 274 -14.11 -23.79 24.85
CA TYR A 274 -14.94 -23.43 26.01
C TYR A 274 -16.26 -24.21 25.99
N ASN A 275 -16.22 -25.50 25.63
CA ASN A 275 -17.42 -26.34 25.51
C ASN A 275 -18.22 -26.42 26.83
N ASP A 276 -17.51 -26.39 27.96
CA ASP A 276 -18.04 -26.31 29.32
C ASP A 276 -18.84 -25.04 29.60
N LYS A 277 -18.41 -23.90 29.04
CA LYS A 277 -19.09 -22.60 29.20
C LYS A 277 -20.11 -22.29 28.10
N ALA A 278 -19.91 -22.82 26.89
CA ALA A 278 -20.67 -22.43 25.71
C ALA A 278 -22.17 -22.76 25.84
N GLY A 279 -22.53 -23.80 26.60
CA GLY A 279 -23.91 -24.26 26.83
C GLY A 279 -24.58 -24.83 25.58
N VAL A 280 -24.68 -24.02 24.52
CA VAL A 280 -25.17 -24.38 23.18
C VAL A 280 -24.04 -24.23 22.18
N VAL A 281 -23.88 -25.22 21.30
CA VAL A 281 -22.87 -25.22 20.23
C VAL A 281 -23.51 -24.96 18.86
N PRO A 282 -22.78 -24.38 17.89
CA PRO A 282 -23.28 -24.24 16.53
C PRO A 282 -23.66 -25.59 15.92
N SER A 283 -24.73 -25.64 15.14
CA SER A 283 -25.24 -26.89 14.54
C SER A 283 -24.17 -27.66 13.76
N TRP A 284 -23.26 -26.96 13.10
CA TRP A 284 -22.21 -27.54 12.29
C TRP A 284 -21.07 -28.19 13.11
N MET A 285 -21.03 -28.00 14.43
CA MET A 285 -20.09 -28.70 15.31
C MET A 285 -20.42 -30.20 15.44
N SER A 286 -21.64 -30.61 15.10
CA SER A 286 -22.06 -32.02 15.05
C SER A 286 -21.53 -32.79 13.84
N HIS A 287 -20.90 -32.11 12.88
CA HIS A 287 -20.37 -32.75 11.67
C HIS A 287 -19.25 -33.73 12.04
N GLU A 288 -19.33 -34.97 11.55
CA GLU A 288 -18.44 -36.09 11.93
C GLU A 288 -16.95 -35.72 11.92
N LYS A 289 -16.44 -35.15 10.81
CA LYS A 289 -15.04 -34.70 10.72
C LYS A 289 -14.64 -33.64 11.76
N ILE A 290 -15.57 -32.78 12.17
CA ILE A 290 -15.33 -31.77 13.21
C ILE A 290 -15.33 -32.44 14.57
N VAL A 291 -16.31 -33.31 14.84
CA VAL A 291 -16.38 -34.11 16.07
C VAL A 291 -15.10 -34.93 16.25
N ALA A 292 -14.68 -35.68 15.23
CA ALA A 292 -13.45 -36.48 15.26
C ALA A 292 -12.20 -35.61 15.48
N ALA A 293 -12.12 -34.44 14.84
CA ALA A 293 -11.00 -33.50 15.03
C ALA A 293 -10.98 -32.88 16.43
N VAL A 294 -12.14 -32.66 17.06
CA VAL A 294 -12.25 -32.15 18.43
C VAL A 294 -11.96 -33.28 19.44
N GLN A 295 -12.51 -34.48 19.26
CA GLN A 295 -12.30 -35.63 20.15
C GLN A 295 -10.86 -36.18 20.07
N GLY A 296 -10.24 -36.16 18.89
CA GLY A 296 -8.83 -36.52 18.73
C GLY A 296 -7.87 -35.64 19.55
N ARG A 297 -8.32 -34.47 20.01
CA ARG A 297 -7.61 -33.63 20.99
C ARG A 297 -7.69 -34.19 22.42
N GLU A 298 -8.84 -34.75 22.80
CA GLU A 298 -9.11 -35.27 24.15
C GLU A 298 -8.52 -36.67 24.35
N ALA A 299 -8.50 -37.51 23.31
CA ALA A 299 -7.89 -38.84 23.36
C ALA A 299 -6.37 -38.83 23.57
N GLY A 300 -5.69 -37.70 23.31
CA GLY A 300 -4.28 -37.48 23.67
C GLY A 300 -4.07 -36.89 25.07
N GLY A 301 -5.11 -36.79 25.89
CA GLY A 301 -5.14 -36.08 27.17
C GLY A 301 -5.40 -36.95 28.41
N GLY A 302 -5.29 -38.28 28.30
CA GLY A 302 -5.39 -39.20 29.44
C GLY A 302 -4.03 -39.47 30.07
N GLY A 303 -3.76 -38.85 31.22
CA GLY A 303 -2.53 -38.83 32.02
C GLY A 303 -1.42 -39.86 31.76
N VAL A 304 -0.21 -39.37 31.47
CA VAL A 304 1.05 -40.04 31.83
C VAL A 304 2.12 -38.99 32.17
N GLN A 305 2.62 -39.07 33.40
CA GLN A 305 3.90 -38.57 33.84
C GLN A 305 4.99 -39.35 33.07
N GLY A 306 5.68 -38.73 32.11
CA GLY A 306 6.76 -39.40 31.39
C GLY A 306 7.03 -38.79 30.02
N GLY A 307 8.24 -38.27 29.84
CA GLY A 307 8.70 -37.67 28.60
C GLY A 307 8.74 -38.65 27.42
N TYR A 308 8.93 -38.06 26.24
CA TYR A 308 9.36 -38.65 24.96
C TYR A 308 8.33 -38.80 23.81
N GLU A 309 7.01 -38.79 24.01
CA GLU A 309 6.05 -38.87 22.87
C GLU A 309 5.36 -37.54 22.49
N SER A 310 5.31 -36.56 23.40
CA SER A 310 4.87 -35.19 23.08
C SER A 310 5.82 -34.46 22.10
N GLY A 311 7.02 -34.99 21.89
CA GLY A 311 8.00 -34.48 20.96
C GLY A 311 7.65 -34.73 19.50
N MET A 312 7.04 -35.87 19.13
CA MET A 312 6.79 -36.21 17.72
C MET A 312 5.56 -35.52 17.15
N ALA A 313 4.46 -35.40 17.90
CA ALA A 313 3.29 -34.64 17.47
C ALA A 313 3.56 -33.11 17.48
N ARG A 314 4.33 -32.60 18.45
CA ARG A 314 4.80 -31.21 18.49
C ARG A 314 5.89 -30.93 17.45
N ARG A 315 6.71 -31.93 17.08
CA ARG A 315 7.63 -31.87 15.93
C ARG A 315 6.89 -32.05 14.61
N GLN A 316 5.77 -32.75 14.49
CA GLN A 316 5.03 -32.86 13.23
C GLN A 316 4.10 -31.66 13.01
N ALA A 317 3.46 -31.12 14.05
CA ALA A 317 2.76 -29.85 13.98
C ALA A 317 3.75 -28.67 13.90
N GLY A 318 4.88 -28.77 14.57
CA GLY A 318 6.02 -27.87 14.47
C GLY A 318 6.72 -27.96 13.12
N GLN A 319 6.90 -29.14 12.52
CA GLN A 319 7.48 -29.33 11.18
C GLN A 319 6.46 -29.08 10.07
N ALA A 320 5.16 -29.25 10.29
CA ALA A 320 4.13 -28.81 9.36
C ALA A 320 3.97 -27.29 9.42
N GLY A 321 4.01 -26.71 10.62
CA GLY A 321 4.06 -25.25 10.84
C GLY A 321 5.36 -24.64 10.30
N GLN A 322 6.51 -25.27 10.56
CA GLN A 322 7.82 -24.89 10.05
C GLN A 322 7.90 -25.14 8.55
N ALA A 323 7.43 -26.25 8.00
CA ALA A 323 7.37 -26.45 6.55
C ALA A 323 6.39 -25.49 5.87
N THR A 324 5.34 -25.03 6.57
CA THR A 324 4.47 -23.95 6.08
C THR A 324 5.19 -22.61 6.18
N TYR A 325 5.95 -22.35 7.25
CA TYR A 325 6.74 -21.14 7.46
C TYR A 325 7.93 -21.04 6.49
N ASP A 326 8.64 -22.14 6.27
CA ASP A 326 9.74 -22.35 5.33
C ASP A 326 9.19 -22.26 3.92
N ARG A 327 8.06 -22.91 3.58
CA ARG A 327 7.41 -22.71 2.28
C ARG A 327 6.94 -21.27 2.09
N VAL A 328 6.48 -20.57 3.13
CA VAL A 328 6.13 -19.14 3.08
C VAL A 328 7.38 -18.28 2.91
N ASN A 329 8.50 -18.64 3.52
CA ASN A 329 9.78 -17.95 3.37
C ASN A 329 10.41 -18.22 2.00
N ASP A 330 10.31 -19.43 1.48
CA ASP A 330 10.64 -19.81 0.11
C ASP A 330 9.76 -19.05 -0.85
N PHE A 331 8.44 -18.95 -0.61
CA PHE A 331 7.57 -18.07 -1.42
C PHE A 331 7.91 -16.58 -1.26
N LYS A 332 8.33 -16.11 -0.08
CA LYS A 332 8.81 -14.72 0.13
C LYS A 332 10.12 -14.50 -0.64
N ALA A 333 11.01 -15.48 -0.65
CA ALA A 333 12.29 -15.47 -1.35
C ALA A 333 12.08 -15.57 -2.87
N GLU A 334 11.24 -16.47 -3.34
CA GLU A 334 10.77 -16.58 -4.73
C GLU A 334 10.07 -15.30 -5.16
N ARG A 335 9.21 -14.68 -4.33
CA ARG A 335 8.61 -13.37 -4.67
C ARG A 335 9.61 -12.23 -4.62
N LYS A 336 10.62 -12.27 -3.75
CA LYS A 336 11.70 -11.28 -3.71
C LYS A 336 12.56 -11.42 -4.97
N ALA A 337 12.93 -12.65 -5.34
CA ALA A 337 13.60 -13.00 -6.58
C ALA A 337 12.74 -12.68 -7.81
N GLU A 338 11.42 -12.91 -7.78
CA GLU A 338 10.48 -12.58 -8.86
C GLU A 338 10.29 -11.05 -8.96
N LYS A 339 10.27 -10.33 -7.84
CA LYS A 339 10.26 -8.86 -7.82
C LYS A 339 11.60 -8.27 -8.29
N GLU A 340 12.72 -8.89 -7.95
CA GLU A 340 14.06 -8.51 -8.41
C GLU A 340 14.23 -8.85 -9.89
N ALA A 341 13.73 -10.00 -10.35
CA ALA A 341 13.65 -10.38 -11.77
C ALA A 341 12.72 -9.45 -12.54
N LYS A 342 11.52 -9.12 -12.04
CA LYS A 342 10.62 -8.09 -12.60
C LYS A 342 11.14 -6.66 -12.47
N LYS A 343 12.13 -6.41 -11.60
CA LYS A 343 12.85 -5.13 -11.54
C LYS A 343 13.96 -5.10 -12.60
N LYS A 344 14.54 -6.26 -12.91
CA LYS A 344 15.53 -6.48 -13.99
C LYS A 344 14.89 -6.55 -15.39
N ASP A 345 13.63 -6.99 -15.47
CA ASP A 345 12.83 -7.17 -16.70
C ASP A 345 11.86 -5.99 -16.96
N ARG A 346 11.82 -5.00 -16.06
CA ARG A 346 11.19 -3.72 -16.38
C ARG A 346 12.06 -3.01 -17.41
N GLY A 347 11.71 -3.19 -18.68
CA GLY A 347 12.24 -2.41 -19.78
C GLY A 347 12.28 -0.92 -19.41
N VAL A 348 13.34 -0.25 -19.83
CA VAL A 348 13.69 1.11 -19.41
C VAL A 348 12.46 2.02 -19.51
N ASP A 349 12.04 2.61 -18.38
CA ASP A 349 10.88 3.51 -18.35
C ASP A 349 11.12 4.68 -19.30
N GLN A 350 10.35 4.71 -20.40
CA GLN A 350 10.49 5.69 -21.47
C GLN A 350 10.40 7.13 -20.96
N LYS A 351 9.68 7.36 -19.84
CA LYS A 351 9.61 8.67 -19.18
C LYS A 351 10.94 9.13 -18.59
N SER A 352 11.72 8.19 -18.06
CA SER A 352 13.04 8.48 -17.48
C SER A 352 14.07 8.85 -18.56
N ILE A 353 13.99 8.18 -19.73
CA ILE A 353 14.80 8.51 -20.91
C ILE A 353 14.45 9.92 -21.41
N MET A 354 13.16 10.20 -21.62
CA MET A 354 12.69 11.52 -22.05
C MET A 354 13.06 12.63 -21.07
N ALA A 355 13.07 12.35 -19.76
CA ALA A 355 13.51 13.32 -18.75
C ALA A 355 15.02 13.59 -18.82
N ASN A 356 15.84 12.57 -19.10
CA ASN A 356 17.29 12.73 -19.28
C ASN A 356 17.60 13.55 -20.56
N GLU A 357 16.88 13.29 -21.66
CA GLU A 357 16.98 14.07 -22.90
C GLU A 357 16.60 15.54 -22.69
N ARG A 358 15.49 15.82 -21.98
CA ARG A 358 15.12 17.21 -21.62
C ARG A 358 16.20 17.91 -20.81
N THR A 359 16.87 17.18 -19.93
CA THR A 359 17.96 17.75 -19.12
C THR A 359 19.14 18.11 -20.03
N LEU A 360 19.54 17.22 -20.94
CA LEU A 360 20.61 17.50 -21.92
C LEU A 360 20.26 18.71 -22.80
N LEU A 361 19.03 18.78 -23.32
CA LEU A 361 18.56 19.90 -24.13
C LEU A 361 18.57 21.23 -23.35
N ALA A 362 18.23 21.21 -22.06
CA ALA A 362 18.32 22.39 -21.21
C ALA A 362 19.77 22.88 -21.04
N TRP A 363 20.73 21.96 -20.84
CA TRP A 363 22.15 22.30 -20.78
C TRP A 363 22.68 22.85 -22.11
N MET A 364 22.30 22.23 -23.23
CA MET A 364 22.67 22.70 -24.58
C MET A 364 22.16 24.11 -24.85
N ARG A 365 20.92 24.44 -24.45
CA ARG A 365 20.37 25.78 -24.57
C ARG A 365 21.22 26.81 -23.80
N THR A 366 21.65 26.48 -22.58
CA THR A 366 22.50 27.37 -21.78
C THR A 366 23.88 27.57 -22.41
N THR A 367 24.48 26.50 -22.95
CA THR A 367 25.72 26.63 -23.73
C THR A 367 25.55 27.53 -24.94
N MET A 368 24.47 27.37 -25.71
CA MET A 368 24.21 28.20 -26.89
C MET A 368 24.14 29.69 -26.52
N LEU A 369 23.50 30.02 -25.40
CA LEU A 369 23.44 31.40 -24.89
C LEU A 369 24.83 31.94 -24.50
N LEU A 370 25.63 31.12 -23.80
CA LEU A 370 27.00 31.49 -23.45
C LEU A 370 27.86 31.71 -24.70
N LEU A 371 27.79 30.79 -25.67
CA LEU A 371 28.55 30.87 -26.90
C LEU A 371 28.15 32.08 -27.76
N TYR A 372 26.85 32.38 -27.83
CA TYR A 372 26.34 33.56 -28.51
C TYR A 372 26.86 34.84 -27.85
N GLY A 373 26.77 34.94 -26.52
CA GLY A 373 27.32 36.07 -25.77
C GLY A 373 28.84 36.22 -25.96
N SER A 374 29.58 35.12 -25.89
CA SER A 374 31.03 35.12 -26.14
C SER A 374 31.41 35.56 -27.55
N SER A 375 30.64 35.15 -28.56
CA SER A 375 30.84 35.56 -29.95
C SER A 375 30.58 37.06 -30.13
N TYR A 376 29.53 37.58 -29.49
CA TYR A 376 29.24 39.01 -29.48
C TYR A 376 30.39 39.85 -28.89
N PHE A 377 30.98 39.41 -27.77
CA PHE A 377 32.14 40.09 -27.17
C PHE A 377 33.40 40.03 -28.03
N LEU A 378 33.60 38.97 -28.82
CA LEU A 378 34.72 38.90 -29.76
C LEU A 378 34.56 39.86 -30.93
N ASP A 379 33.32 40.07 -31.38
CA ASP A 379 32.99 40.98 -32.49
C ASP A 379 33.07 42.46 -32.06
N HIS A 380 32.69 42.77 -30.81
CA HIS A 380 32.66 44.13 -30.26
C HIS A 380 33.83 44.39 -29.29
N ASP A 381 35.07 44.35 -29.79
CA ASP A 381 36.28 44.65 -29.00
C ASP A 381 36.54 46.17 -28.90
N LEU A 382 35.89 46.82 -27.92
CA LEU A 382 36.01 48.27 -27.69
C LEU A 382 37.11 48.63 -26.68
N ASP A 383 37.51 47.71 -25.78
CA ASP A 383 38.33 48.02 -24.59
C ASP A 383 39.66 47.25 -24.53
N GLY A 384 40.61 47.58 -25.42
CA GLY A 384 42.03 47.21 -25.25
C GLY A 384 42.32 45.71 -25.06
N GLY A 385 41.46 44.83 -25.58
CA GLY A 385 41.59 43.37 -25.50
C GLY A 385 40.85 42.70 -24.34
N ALA A 386 40.15 43.43 -23.47
CA ALA A 386 39.36 42.85 -22.37
C ALA A 386 38.17 42.01 -22.88
N ASN A 387 37.48 42.49 -23.92
CA ASN A 387 36.35 41.78 -24.52
C ASN A 387 36.81 40.51 -25.26
N LYS A 388 38.02 40.51 -25.84
CA LYS A 388 38.65 39.30 -26.39
C LYS A 388 38.89 38.24 -25.31
N VAL A 389 39.40 38.63 -24.14
CA VAL A 389 39.60 37.69 -23.02
C VAL A 389 38.27 37.13 -22.53
N LEU A 390 37.24 37.96 -22.38
CA LEU A 390 35.88 37.52 -22.03
C LEU A 390 35.28 36.56 -23.05
N GLY A 391 35.44 36.86 -24.34
CA GLY A 391 35.00 36.01 -25.44
C GLY A 391 35.66 34.63 -25.42
N TRP A 392 36.98 34.58 -25.36
CA TRP A 392 37.72 33.31 -25.34
C TRP A 392 37.47 32.49 -24.07
N THR A 393 37.45 33.13 -22.90
CA THR A 393 37.17 32.44 -21.63
C THR A 393 35.73 31.91 -21.57
N GLY A 394 34.78 32.64 -22.14
CA GLY A 394 33.40 32.18 -22.28
C GLY A 394 33.26 31.01 -23.26
N ILE A 395 33.99 31.00 -24.39
CA ILE A 395 34.04 29.84 -25.30
C ILE A 395 34.57 28.60 -24.58
N VAL A 396 35.70 28.71 -23.88
CA VAL A 396 36.29 27.58 -23.10
C VAL A 396 35.32 27.10 -22.02
N SER A 397 34.65 28.03 -21.34
CA SER A 397 33.64 27.70 -20.32
C SER A 397 32.44 26.97 -20.93
N SER A 398 31.97 27.41 -22.10
CA SER A 398 30.87 26.76 -22.82
C SER A 398 31.22 25.32 -23.24
N LEU A 399 32.46 25.09 -23.68
CA LEU A 399 32.97 23.76 -24.01
C LEU A 399 33.00 22.85 -22.77
N GLY A 400 33.46 23.36 -21.63
CA GLY A 400 33.45 22.64 -20.36
C GLY A 400 32.04 22.23 -19.93
N VAL A 401 31.06 23.12 -20.06
CA VAL A 401 29.65 22.84 -19.75
C VAL A 401 29.06 21.78 -20.69
N VAL A 402 29.36 21.81 -21.99
CA VAL A 402 28.92 20.78 -22.95
C VAL A 402 29.51 19.42 -22.63
N LEU A 403 30.82 19.36 -22.39
CA LEU A 403 31.50 18.11 -22.07
C LEU A 403 30.94 17.51 -20.76
N TRP A 404 30.66 18.35 -19.77
CA TRP A 404 30.01 17.92 -18.53
C TRP A 404 28.59 17.39 -18.76
N ALA A 405 27.77 18.12 -19.53
CA ALA A 405 26.41 17.71 -19.86
C ALA A 405 26.39 16.36 -20.62
N GLN A 406 27.30 16.18 -21.58
CA GLN A 406 27.44 14.95 -22.36
C GLN A 406 27.91 13.78 -21.49
N TRP A 407 28.90 14.00 -20.63
CA TRP A 407 29.35 12.98 -19.67
C TRP A 407 28.23 12.56 -18.73
N ARG A 408 27.46 13.52 -18.19
CA ARG A 408 26.32 13.24 -17.31
C ARG A 408 25.22 12.48 -18.02
N TYR A 409 24.88 12.88 -19.25
CA TYR A 409 23.88 12.18 -20.07
C TYR A 409 24.28 10.72 -20.27
N ASN A 410 25.53 10.46 -20.70
CA ASN A 410 26.05 9.11 -20.91
C ASN A 410 26.08 8.29 -19.61
N LYS A 411 26.51 8.90 -18.49
CA LYS A 411 26.50 8.23 -17.18
C LYS A 411 25.09 7.83 -16.74
N ARG A 412 24.11 8.74 -16.90
CA ARG A 412 22.70 8.46 -16.56
C ARG A 412 22.09 7.44 -17.51
N ASN A 413 22.39 7.51 -18.80
CA ASN A 413 21.93 6.54 -19.79
C ASN A 413 22.46 5.14 -19.48
N ASN A 414 23.75 5.01 -19.14
CA ASN A 414 24.35 3.75 -18.71
C ASN A 414 23.74 3.21 -17.40
N MET A 415 23.36 4.08 -16.46
CA MET A 415 22.67 3.67 -15.23
C MET A 415 21.23 3.21 -15.48
N LEU A 416 20.52 3.86 -16.40
CA LEU A 416 19.17 3.47 -16.83
C LEU A 416 19.18 2.12 -17.55
N LEU A 417 20.18 1.88 -18.40
CA LEU A 417 20.39 0.59 -19.09
C LEU A 417 20.77 -0.54 -18.14
N ARG A 418 21.44 -0.23 -17.01
CA ARG A 418 21.82 -1.21 -15.97
C ARG A 418 20.78 -1.38 -14.85
N SER A 419 19.65 -0.67 -14.92
CA SER A 419 18.54 -0.71 -13.93
C SER A 419 18.95 -0.38 -12.48
N GLU A 420 20.07 0.32 -12.27
CA GLU A 420 20.55 0.76 -10.95
C GLU A 420 19.84 2.05 -10.52
N MET A 421 18.55 1.97 -10.19
CA MET A 421 17.77 3.13 -9.75
C MET A 421 17.93 3.41 -8.25
N ASP A 422 19.07 3.98 -7.87
CA ASP A 422 19.25 4.62 -6.56
C ASP A 422 18.90 6.12 -6.65
N ILE A 423 17.83 6.54 -5.98
CA ILE A 423 17.31 7.93 -5.99
C ILE A 423 18.39 8.94 -5.54
N ALA A 424 19.25 8.53 -4.59
CA ALA A 424 20.35 9.37 -4.08
C ALA A 424 21.46 9.63 -5.12
N LYS A 425 21.70 8.70 -6.06
CA LYS A 425 22.70 8.84 -7.13
C LYS A 425 22.15 9.57 -8.36
N TYR A 426 20.82 9.70 -8.45
CA TYR A 426 20.12 10.30 -9.58
C TYR A 426 20.04 11.83 -9.50
N SER A 427 20.10 12.40 -8.29
CA SER A 427 20.06 13.85 -8.07
C SER A 427 21.35 14.52 -8.56
N ASP A 428 21.21 15.58 -9.35
CA ASP A 428 22.35 16.38 -9.79
C ASP A 428 22.77 17.37 -8.70
N LYS A 429 23.60 16.90 -7.78
CA LYS A 429 24.08 17.69 -6.63
C LYS A 429 25.10 18.77 -7.02
N TYR A 430 25.74 18.64 -8.19
CA TYR A 430 26.92 19.43 -8.55
C TYR A 430 26.79 20.22 -9.86
N GLY A 431 25.81 19.90 -10.71
CA GLY A 431 25.63 20.55 -12.01
C GLY A 431 25.54 22.07 -11.92
N THR A 432 24.60 22.59 -11.12
CA THR A 432 24.43 24.04 -10.94
C THR A 432 25.70 24.70 -10.39
N ASN A 433 26.40 24.04 -9.45
CA ASN A 433 27.63 24.57 -8.87
C ASN A 433 28.76 24.64 -9.91
N PHE A 434 28.85 23.66 -10.82
CA PHE A 434 29.83 23.66 -11.91
C PHE A 434 29.58 24.80 -12.90
N LEU A 435 28.32 25.01 -13.29
CA LEU A 435 27.94 26.13 -14.17
C LEU A 435 28.30 27.49 -13.53
N VAL A 436 27.96 27.65 -12.24
CA VAL A 436 28.28 28.88 -11.49
C VAL A 436 29.78 29.12 -11.44
N LEU A 437 30.59 28.08 -11.20
CA LEU A 437 32.05 28.18 -11.19
C LEU A 437 32.58 28.65 -12.55
N CYS A 438 32.12 28.05 -13.66
CA CYS A 438 32.53 28.46 -15.01
C CYS A 438 32.18 29.92 -15.29
N THR A 439 30.99 30.38 -14.88
CA THR A 439 30.60 31.79 -15.06
C THR A 439 31.42 32.74 -14.19
N ILE A 440 31.75 32.36 -12.95
CA ILE A 440 32.61 33.17 -12.06
C ILE A 440 34.02 33.28 -12.64
N VAL A 441 34.60 32.18 -13.13
CA VAL A 441 35.94 32.19 -13.76
C VAL A 441 35.95 33.13 -14.98
N CYS A 442 34.92 33.06 -15.81
CA CYS A 442 34.76 33.97 -16.96
C CYS A 442 34.68 35.44 -16.51
N SER A 443 33.84 35.75 -15.51
CA SER A 443 33.68 37.13 -15.01
C SER A 443 34.94 37.68 -14.36
N VAL A 444 35.65 36.88 -13.55
CA VAL A 444 36.90 37.29 -12.90
C VAL A 444 38.01 37.49 -13.92
N ALA A 445 38.14 36.61 -14.91
CA ALA A 445 39.12 36.76 -15.99
C ALA A 445 38.87 38.06 -16.79
N GLY A 446 37.61 38.36 -17.08
CA GLY A 446 37.23 39.63 -17.71
C GLY A 446 37.55 40.85 -16.87
N LEU A 447 37.27 40.80 -15.56
CA LEU A 447 37.55 41.91 -14.66
C LEU A 447 39.06 42.19 -14.53
N ILE A 448 39.89 41.14 -14.46
CA ILE A 448 41.36 41.26 -14.46
C ILE A 448 41.85 41.86 -15.78
N ALA A 449 41.30 41.41 -16.91
CA ALA A 449 41.68 41.93 -18.23
C ALA A 449 41.28 43.40 -18.39
N TYR A 450 40.11 43.78 -17.89
CA TYR A 450 39.65 45.16 -17.86
C TYR A 450 40.52 46.05 -16.97
N GLN A 451 40.90 45.60 -15.77
CA GLN A 451 41.83 46.36 -14.93
C GLN A 451 43.18 46.55 -15.61
N LYS A 452 43.70 45.53 -16.30
CA LYS A 452 44.94 45.65 -17.08
C LYS A 452 44.80 46.62 -18.26
N SER A 453 43.68 46.62 -18.98
CA SER A 453 43.48 47.54 -20.11
C SER A 453 43.38 48.99 -19.62
N VAL A 454 42.68 49.24 -18.50
CA VAL A 454 42.61 50.57 -17.86
C VAL A 454 43.98 51.05 -17.39
N LEU A 455 44.77 50.19 -16.73
CA LEU A 455 46.12 50.55 -16.29
C LEU A 455 47.05 50.84 -17.49
N THR A 456 46.93 50.07 -18.57
CA THR A 456 47.69 50.30 -19.80
C THR A 456 47.31 51.63 -20.45
N TYR A 457 46.01 51.93 -20.51
CA TYR A 457 45.49 53.20 -21.02
C TYR A 457 45.98 54.39 -20.19
N ASN A 458 45.91 54.28 -18.85
CA ASN A 458 46.40 55.33 -17.96
C ASN A 458 47.90 55.54 -18.10
N ASN A 459 48.71 54.47 -18.15
CA ASN A 459 50.16 54.59 -18.36
C ASN A 459 50.51 55.19 -19.73
N TRP A 460 49.77 54.85 -20.78
CA TRP A 460 49.90 55.49 -22.09
C TRP A 460 49.54 56.98 -22.01
N ALA A 461 48.43 57.33 -21.36
CA ALA A 461 48.02 58.71 -21.18
C ALA A 461 49.06 59.53 -20.39
N TYR A 462 49.61 58.99 -19.29
CA TYR A 462 50.69 59.62 -18.52
C TYR A 462 51.97 59.81 -19.35
N THR A 463 52.43 58.78 -20.07
CA THR A 463 53.64 58.89 -20.92
C THR A 463 53.44 59.77 -22.15
N TYR A 464 52.21 59.89 -22.65
CA TYR A 464 51.85 60.83 -23.71
C TYR A 464 51.88 62.28 -23.20
N THR A 465 51.34 62.54 -21.99
CA THR A 465 51.42 63.85 -21.35
C THR A 465 52.84 64.24 -20.96
N GLU A 466 53.71 63.32 -20.53
CA GLU A 466 55.12 63.64 -20.27
C GLU A 466 55.89 63.96 -21.56
N ARG A 467 55.61 63.25 -22.67
CA ARG A 467 56.31 63.49 -23.95
C ARG A 467 55.86 64.74 -24.71
N HIS A 468 54.64 65.22 -24.46
CA HIS A 468 54.04 66.35 -25.19
C HIS A 468 53.60 67.50 -24.28
N GLY A 469 53.86 67.42 -22.97
CA GLY A 469 53.49 68.42 -21.97
C GLY A 469 54.59 69.40 -21.57
N GLU A 470 55.85 69.19 -21.99
CA GLU A 470 56.90 70.22 -21.94
C GLU A 470 56.92 71.00 -23.26
N GLY A 471 56.00 71.95 -23.38
CA GLY A 471 55.84 72.77 -24.58
C GLY A 471 54.69 73.76 -24.46
N ILE A 472 54.67 74.53 -23.35
CA ILE A 472 54.03 75.85 -23.29
C ILE A 472 55.14 76.87 -23.23
#